data_AF-A0A923SP33-F1
#
_entry.id   AF-A0A923SP33-F1
#
_cell.length_a   1.000
_cell.length_b   1.000
_cell.length_c   1.000
_cell.angle_alpha   90.00
_cell.angle_beta   90.00
_cell.angle_gamma   90.00
#
_symmetry.space_group_name_H-M   'P 1'
#
loop_
_entity.id
_entity.type
_entity.pdbx_description
1 polymer ?
#
loop_
_entity_poly.entity_id
_entity_poly.type
_entity_poly.pdbx_seq_one_letter_code
_entity_poly.pdbx_strand_id
1 'polypeptide(L)'
;MKALLLVMFILAVSFTASAQKIEFVTLEYSTAVRAENAHVKVRIHPKMNSSYRLLVESVNLSETIDPVTKKLKSPGKNVDKDTTITEAQFIAIVNALQQIKQTDVSGGPHPSLLDGSSCYISYGARGTSVTFHANTPDYETDKRNLTGFLNAYKLILKTAELDPKAIL
;
A
#
# COMPACT_ATOMS: atom_id res chain seq x y z
N MET A 1 -8.59 -35.74 53.12
CA MET A 1 -8.88 -34.56 52.28
C MET A 1 -8.07 -34.68 50.99
N LYS A 2 -8.73 -34.43 49.85
CA LYS A 2 -8.25 -34.62 48.48
C LYS A 2 -7.16 -33.58 48.14
N ALA A 3 -6.00 -34.01 47.64
CA ALA A 3 -5.11 -33.14 46.89
C ALA A 3 -5.25 -33.49 45.41
N LEU A 4 -6.06 -32.71 44.69
CA LEU A 4 -6.29 -32.82 43.26
C LEU A 4 -5.12 -32.13 42.55
N LEU A 5 -4.20 -32.91 41.97
CA LEU A 5 -3.12 -32.37 41.16
C LEU A 5 -3.70 -31.97 39.79
N LEU A 6 -3.89 -30.68 39.57
CA LEU A 6 -4.40 -30.13 38.31
C LEU A 6 -3.27 -30.13 37.27
N VAL A 7 -3.29 -31.09 36.36
CA VAL A 7 -2.40 -31.12 35.20
C VAL A 7 -2.85 -30.02 34.23
N MET A 8 -2.16 -28.88 34.25
CA MET A 8 -2.32 -27.86 33.21
C MET A 8 -1.60 -28.32 31.93
N PHE A 9 -2.38 -28.92 31.02
CA PHE A 9 -1.97 -29.14 29.65
C PHE A 9 -2.00 -27.77 28.93
N ILE A 10 -0.85 -27.09 28.86
CA ILE A 10 -0.68 -25.96 27.95
C ILE A 10 -0.58 -26.55 26.54
N LEU A 11 -1.73 -26.66 25.86
CA LEU A 11 -1.75 -26.88 24.41
C LEU A 11 -1.17 -25.61 23.77
N ALA A 12 0.15 -25.61 23.57
CA ALA A 12 0.80 -24.71 22.63
C ALA A 12 0.36 -25.14 21.23
N VAL A 13 -0.77 -24.61 20.77
CA VAL A 13 -1.18 -24.69 19.37
C VAL A 13 -0.20 -23.80 18.60
N SER A 14 0.91 -24.40 18.18
CA SER A 14 1.82 -23.81 17.22
C SER A 14 1.05 -23.64 15.91
N PHE A 15 0.46 -22.45 15.71
CA PHE A 15 0.00 -22.04 14.39
C PHE A 15 1.23 -21.96 13.49
N THR A 16 1.53 -23.05 12.79
CA THR A 16 2.36 -22.96 11.59
C THR A 16 1.55 -22.14 10.60
N ALA A 17 1.81 -20.84 10.56
CA ALA A 17 1.36 -19.99 9.47
C ALA A 17 1.96 -20.61 8.20
N SER A 18 1.16 -21.37 7.49
CA SER A 18 1.46 -21.71 6.11
C SER A 18 1.71 -20.37 5.43
N ALA A 19 2.94 -20.16 4.94
CA ALA A 19 3.31 -18.95 4.23
C ALA A 19 2.40 -18.86 3.01
N GLN A 20 1.26 -18.16 3.14
CA GLN A 20 0.35 -17.93 2.05
C GLN A 20 1.13 -17.20 0.98
N LYS A 21 1.17 -17.81 -0.21
CA LYS A 21 1.83 -17.22 -1.37
C LYS A 21 1.16 -15.88 -1.63
N ILE A 22 1.92 -14.78 -1.55
CA ILE A 22 1.42 -13.46 -1.88
C ILE A 22 1.25 -13.38 -3.40
N GLU A 23 0.03 -13.14 -3.85
CA GLU A 23 -0.37 -13.08 -5.26
C GLU A 23 -0.64 -11.65 -5.72
N PHE A 24 -0.60 -10.67 -4.84
CA PHE A 24 -0.70 -9.27 -5.24
C PHE A 24 -0.07 -8.31 -4.25
N VAL A 25 0.30 -7.15 -4.78
CA VAL A 25 0.57 -5.91 -4.03
C VAL A 25 -0.20 -4.78 -4.71
N THR A 26 -0.87 -3.95 -3.93
CA THR A 26 -1.53 -2.72 -4.40
C THR A 26 -1.08 -1.55 -3.54
N LEU A 27 -0.70 -0.46 -4.17
CA LEU A 27 -0.48 0.83 -3.53
C LEU A 27 -1.47 1.83 -4.14
N GLU A 28 -2.18 2.55 -3.29
CA GLU A 28 -3.02 3.68 -3.67
C GLU A 28 -2.56 4.90 -2.88
N TYR A 29 -2.34 6.00 -3.59
CA TYR A 29 -1.94 7.27 -3.00
C TYR A 29 -2.82 8.38 -3.58
N SER A 30 -3.33 9.24 -2.72
CA SER A 30 -4.12 10.41 -3.09
C SER A 30 -3.55 11.63 -2.39
N THR A 31 -3.49 12.78 -3.07
CA THR A 31 -3.10 14.07 -2.48
C THR A 31 -4.06 15.18 -2.92
N ALA A 32 -4.42 16.06 -1.98
CA ALA A 32 -5.32 17.20 -2.22
C ALA A 32 -4.59 18.56 -2.31
N VAL A 33 -3.26 18.59 -2.18
CA VAL A 33 -2.46 19.86 -2.15
C VAL A 33 -1.67 20.08 -3.44
N ARG A 34 -1.44 19.06 -4.25
CA ARG A 34 -0.69 19.22 -5.50
C ARG A 34 -1.59 19.81 -6.58
N ALA A 35 -1.00 20.63 -7.46
CA ALA A 35 -1.71 21.35 -8.53
C ALA A 35 -2.55 20.45 -9.47
N GLU A 36 -2.29 19.14 -9.43
CA GLU A 36 -2.93 18.12 -10.26
C GLU A 36 -3.94 17.27 -9.48
N ASN A 37 -4.07 17.46 -8.16
CA ASN A 37 -4.80 16.58 -7.23
C ASN A 37 -4.66 15.10 -7.65
N ALA A 38 -3.45 14.57 -7.57
CA ALA A 38 -3.15 13.29 -8.20
C ALA A 38 -3.63 12.11 -7.34
N HIS A 39 -4.34 11.18 -7.98
CA HIS A 39 -4.56 9.84 -7.46
C HIS A 39 -3.70 8.85 -8.25
N VAL A 40 -2.79 8.16 -7.58
CA VAL A 40 -1.89 7.16 -8.16
C VAL A 40 -2.21 5.79 -7.59
N LYS A 41 -2.38 4.81 -8.47
CA LYS A 41 -2.61 3.41 -8.11
C LYS A 41 -1.60 2.51 -8.82
N VAL A 42 -0.80 1.82 -8.03
CA VAL A 42 0.14 0.78 -8.50
C VAL A 42 -0.42 -0.58 -8.14
N ARG A 43 -0.54 -1.49 -9.11
CA ARG A 43 -0.96 -2.89 -8.89
C ARG A 43 0.09 -3.83 -9.44
N ILE A 44 0.50 -4.78 -8.63
CA ILE A 44 1.47 -5.81 -8.98
C ILE A 44 0.83 -7.18 -8.79
N HIS A 45 0.86 -8.04 -9.80
CA HIS A 45 0.29 -9.40 -9.74
C HIS A 45 1.05 -10.37 -10.68
N PRO A 46 1.04 -11.68 -10.40
CA PRO A 46 1.70 -12.69 -11.22
C PRO A 46 1.23 -12.71 -12.68
N LYS A 47 2.16 -13.00 -13.59
CA LYS A 47 1.91 -13.46 -14.97
C LYS A 47 2.19 -14.97 -15.08
N MET A 48 1.70 -15.58 -16.16
CA MET A 48 2.04 -16.96 -16.52
C MET A 48 3.48 -17.03 -17.04
N ASN A 49 4.49 -17.16 -16.16
CA ASN A 49 5.92 -17.44 -16.45
C ASN A 49 6.89 -16.96 -15.32
N SER A 50 6.46 -16.98 -14.05
CA SER A 50 7.28 -16.48 -12.93
C SER A 50 7.72 -15.00 -13.04
N SER A 51 7.03 -14.20 -13.87
CA SER A 51 7.15 -12.74 -13.89
C SER A 51 5.92 -12.09 -13.27
N TYR A 52 6.01 -10.80 -12.96
CA TYR A 52 4.90 -10.05 -12.36
C TYR A 52 4.55 -8.86 -13.25
N ARG A 53 3.26 -8.64 -13.50
CA ARG A 53 2.76 -7.44 -14.16
C ARG A 53 2.69 -6.30 -13.14
N LEU A 54 3.19 -5.13 -13.50
CA LEU A 54 3.06 -3.89 -12.76
C LEU A 54 2.21 -2.93 -13.60
N LEU A 55 1.11 -2.47 -13.03
CA LEU A 55 0.20 -1.50 -13.63
C LEU A 55 0.23 -0.22 -12.81
N VAL A 56 0.46 0.91 -13.47
CA VAL A 56 0.29 2.24 -12.88
C VAL A 56 -0.93 2.89 -13.53
N GLU A 57 -1.87 3.32 -12.69
CA GLU A 57 -3.00 4.15 -13.09
C GLU A 57 -2.86 5.48 -12.36
N SER A 58 -2.75 6.59 -13.07
CA SER A 58 -2.90 7.92 -12.46
C SER A 58 -4.18 8.58 -12.96
N VAL A 59 -4.82 9.30 -12.05
CA VAL A 59 -5.96 10.14 -12.33
C VAL A 59 -5.63 11.51 -11.77
N ASN A 60 -5.49 12.50 -12.65
CA ASN A 60 -5.52 13.89 -12.23
C ASN A 60 -6.94 14.17 -11.76
N LEU A 61 -7.18 14.49 -10.48
CA LEU A 61 -8.53 14.71 -9.97
C LEU A 61 -9.05 16.13 -10.27
N SER A 62 -8.29 16.95 -10.99
CA SER A 62 -8.71 18.29 -11.39
C SER A 62 -9.77 18.18 -12.48
N GLU A 63 -11.01 18.53 -12.13
CA GLU A 63 -12.08 18.65 -13.10
C GLU A 63 -11.80 19.85 -14.01
N THR A 64 -11.60 19.60 -15.30
CA THR A 64 -11.47 20.68 -16.30
C THR A 64 -12.85 20.99 -16.87
N ILE A 65 -13.19 22.28 -17.02
CA ILE A 65 -14.39 22.68 -17.75
C ILE A 65 -14.13 22.49 -19.25
N ASP A 66 -14.96 21.67 -19.90
CA ASP A 66 -14.94 21.54 -21.35
C ASP A 66 -15.30 22.91 -21.97
N PRO A 67 -14.42 23.50 -22.80
CA PRO A 67 -14.63 24.85 -23.34
C PRO A 67 -15.83 24.93 -24.29
N VAL A 68 -16.21 23.80 -24.90
CA VAL A 68 -17.31 23.67 -25.87
C VAL A 68 -18.62 23.34 -25.18
N THR A 69 -18.62 22.35 -24.28
CA THR A 69 -19.87 21.90 -23.64
C THR A 69 -20.19 22.62 -22.34
N LYS A 70 -19.24 23.40 -21.79
CA LYS A 70 -19.33 24.07 -20.47
C LYS A 70 -19.63 23.12 -19.31
N LYS A 71 -19.45 21.82 -19.50
CA LYS A 71 -19.64 20.79 -18.48
C LYS A 71 -18.31 20.43 -17.83
N LEU A 72 -18.38 19.96 -16.58
CA LEU A 72 -17.25 19.33 -15.92
C LEU A 72 -16.87 18.08 -16.71
N LYS A 73 -15.65 18.06 -17.25
CA LYS A 73 -15.07 16.88 -17.86
C LYS A 73 -14.53 16.02 -16.72
N SER A 74 -15.13 14.86 -16.50
CA SER A 74 -14.57 13.90 -15.55
C SER A 74 -13.13 13.59 -15.97
N PRO A 75 -12.19 13.57 -15.02
CA PRO A 75 -10.85 13.17 -15.33
C PRO A 75 -10.86 11.73 -15.83
N GLY A 76 -10.34 11.53 -17.05
CA GLY A 76 -10.22 10.21 -17.63
C GLY A 76 -9.32 9.35 -16.76
N LYS A 77 -9.74 8.10 -16.49
CA LYS A 77 -8.87 7.12 -15.86
C LYS A 77 -7.84 6.66 -16.88
N ASN A 78 -6.60 7.12 -16.77
CA ASN A 78 -5.52 6.69 -17.63
C ASN A 78 -4.73 5.56 -16.95
N VAL A 79 -4.51 4.46 -17.66
CA VAL A 79 -3.44 3.51 -17.32
C VAL A 79 -2.19 4.03 -17.99
N ASP A 80 -1.34 4.70 -17.23
CA ASP A 80 -0.19 5.40 -17.81
C ASP A 80 0.96 4.45 -18.11
N LYS A 81 1.00 3.29 -17.43
CA LYS A 81 2.10 2.34 -17.58
C LYS A 81 1.70 0.90 -17.27
N ASP A 82 2.09 -0.01 -18.15
CA ASP A 82 1.99 -1.46 -17.98
C ASP A 82 3.36 -2.08 -18.26
N THR A 83 4.03 -2.54 -17.21
CA THR A 83 5.36 -3.13 -17.30
C THR A 83 5.42 -4.51 -16.66
N THR A 84 6.52 -5.22 -16.92
CA THR A 84 6.81 -6.49 -16.27
C THR A 84 7.99 -6.30 -15.33
N ILE A 85 7.88 -6.83 -14.12
CA ILE A 85 8.96 -6.85 -13.14
C ILE A 85 9.36 -8.30 -12.84
N THR A 86 10.58 -8.46 -12.37
CA THR A 86 11.15 -9.76 -11.99
C THR A 86 10.59 -10.26 -10.67
N GLU A 87 10.68 -11.58 -10.45
CA GLU A 87 10.36 -12.18 -9.16
C GLU A 87 11.19 -11.63 -8.01
N ALA A 88 12.49 -11.36 -8.24
CA ALA A 88 13.35 -10.75 -7.22
C ALA A 88 12.85 -9.37 -6.77
N GLN A 89 12.38 -8.53 -7.71
CA GLN A 89 11.79 -7.24 -7.39
C GLN A 89 10.49 -7.40 -6.59
N PHE A 90 9.63 -8.35 -6.97
CA PHE A 90 8.40 -8.65 -6.23
C PHE A 90 8.68 -9.13 -4.80
N ILE A 91 9.60 -10.09 -4.63
CA ILE A 91 9.99 -10.61 -3.31
C ILE A 91 10.57 -9.49 -2.44
N ALA A 92 11.39 -8.59 -2.99
CA ALA A 92 11.91 -7.45 -2.24
C ALA A 92 10.79 -6.55 -1.70
N ILE A 93 9.75 -6.29 -2.50
CA ILE A 93 8.55 -5.54 -2.06
C ILE A 93 7.82 -6.30 -0.96
N VAL A 94 7.53 -7.59 -1.15
CA VAL A 94 6.82 -8.41 -0.16
C VAL A 94 7.59 -8.46 1.16
N ASN A 95 8.90 -8.64 1.12
CA ASN A 95 9.74 -8.64 2.32
C ASN A 95 9.66 -7.29 3.03
N ALA A 96 9.73 -6.16 2.31
CA ALA A 96 9.57 -4.84 2.92
C ALA A 96 8.20 -4.66 3.59
N LEU A 97 7.12 -5.16 2.98
CA LEU A 97 5.77 -5.10 3.54
C LEU A 97 5.60 -5.97 4.78
N GLN A 98 6.21 -7.16 4.80
CA GLN A 98 6.16 -8.06 5.96
C GLN A 98 6.93 -7.52 7.18
N GLN A 99 7.84 -6.56 6.99
CA GLN A 99 8.52 -5.87 8.09
C GLN A 99 7.68 -4.75 8.72
N ILE A 100 6.56 -4.36 8.09
CA ILE A 100 5.67 -3.33 8.64
C ILE A 100 4.89 -3.95 9.81
N LYS A 101 5.05 -3.39 11.01
CA LYS A 101 4.21 -3.79 12.15
C LYS A 101 2.89 -3.04 12.05
N GLN A 102 1.78 -3.75 12.22
CA GLN A 102 0.45 -3.14 12.16
C GLN A 102 0.25 -2.05 13.23
N THR A 103 0.92 -2.20 14.40
CA THR A 103 0.97 -1.21 15.48
C THR A 103 1.55 0.12 15.04
N ASP A 104 2.52 0.09 14.12
CA ASP A 104 3.24 1.27 13.67
C ASP A 104 2.38 2.13 12.73
N VAL A 105 1.49 1.49 11.97
CA VAL A 105 0.56 2.16 11.05
C VAL A 105 -0.69 2.66 11.79
N SER A 106 -1.08 2.00 12.88
CA SER A 106 -2.22 2.39 13.73
C SER A 106 -1.96 3.60 14.63
N GLY A 107 -0.77 4.20 14.55
CA GLY A 107 -0.32 5.31 15.38
C GLY A 107 -1.10 6.61 15.17
N GLY A 108 -2.28 6.67 15.81
CA GLY A 108 -2.96 7.85 16.35
C GLY A 108 -3.52 8.89 15.37
N PRO A 109 -4.76 9.39 15.58
CA PRO A 109 -5.23 10.56 14.85
C PRO A 109 -4.40 11.79 15.24
N HIS A 110 -3.66 12.35 14.29
CA HIS A 110 -3.07 13.68 14.44
C HIS A 110 -4.06 14.74 13.91
N PRO A 111 -4.26 15.87 14.60
CA PRO A 111 -5.26 16.90 14.24
C PRO A 111 -5.02 17.59 12.89
N SER A 112 -3.88 17.35 12.24
CA SER A 112 -3.54 17.91 10.93
C SER A 112 -3.86 16.94 9.79
N LEU A 113 -5.14 16.69 9.56
CA LEU A 113 -5.66 16.14 8.28
C LEU A 113 -5.55 17.16 7.13
N LEU A 114 -4.67 18.16 7.25
CA LEU A 114 -4.77 19.45 6.56
C LEU A 114 -4.39 19.41 5.08
N ASP A 115 -3.61 18.42 4.66
CA ASP A 115 -3.23 18.27 3.25
C ASP A 115 -4.13 17.27 2.49
N GLY A 116 -5.03 16.55 3.19
CA GLY A 116 -5.89 15.55 2.59
C GLY A 116 -5.16 14.37 1.91
N SER A 117 -3.86 14.16 2.18
CA SER A 117 -3.09 13.08 1.56
C SER A 117 -3.27 11.76 2.31
N SER A 118 -3.52 10.68 1.57
CA SER A 118 -3.70 9.33 2.13
C SER A 118 -2.99 8.30 1.29
N CYS A 119 -2.50 7.24 1.94
CA CYS A 119 -1.85 6.12 1.31
C CYS A 119 -2.36 4.79 1.86
N TYR A 120 -2.78 3.92 0.96
CA TYR A 120 -3.15 2.54 1.24
C TYR A 120 -2.15 1.61 0.59
N ILE A 121 -1.66 0.62 1.34
CA ILE A 121 -0.86 -0.46 0.79
C ILE A 121 -1.48 -1.78 1.21
N SER A 122 -1.81 -2.62 0.24
CA SER A 122 -2.42 -3.93 0.46
C SER A 122 -1.62 -5.03 -0.21
N TYR A 123 -1.45 -6.16 0.46
CA TYR A 123 -0.85 -7.36 -0.13
C TYR A 123 -1.52 -8.62 0.41
N GLY A 124 -1.51 -9.69 -0.37
CA GLY A 124 -2.17 -10.93 0.01
C GLY A 124 -2.34 -11.92 -1.12
N ALA A 125 -3.26 -12.86 -0.92
CA ALA A 125 -3.68 -13.86 -1.90
C ALA A 125 -5.17 -13.69 -2.21
N ARG A 126 -5.71 -14.40 -3.21
CA ARG A 126 -7.15 -14.39 -3.44
C ARG A 126 -7.92 -14.73 -2.15
N GLY A 127 -8.79 -13.80 -1.72
CA GLY A 127 -9.64 -13.94 -0.54
C GLY A 127 -9.00 -13.58 0.81
N THR A 128 -7.71 -13.23 0.87
CA THR A 128 -7.03 -12.82 2.11
C THR A 128 -6.05 -11.68 1.85
N SER A 129 -6.09 -10.62 2.65
CA SER A 129 -5.18 -9.49 2.50
C SER A 129 -4.86 -8.81 3.81
N VAL A 130 -3.67 -8.23 3.86
CA VAL A 130 -3.25 -7.26 4.88
C VAL A 130 -3.29 -5.89 4.22
N THR A 131 -3.95 -4.93 4.86
CA THR A 131 -4.03 -3.55 4.37
C THR A 131 -3.52 -2.61 5.45
N PHE A 132 -2.55 -1.77 5.05
CA PHE A 132 -2.03 -0.66 5.82
C PHE A 132 -2.61 0.64 5.28
N HIS A 133 -2.95 1.56 6.18
CA HIS A 133 -3.48 2.87 5.82
C HIS A 133 -2.79 3.95 6.63
N ALA A 134 -2.15 4.90 5.96
CA ALA A 134 -1.52 6.06 6.58
C ALA A 134 -2.04 7.36 5.92
N ASN A 135 -2.54 8.27 6.75
CA ASN A 135 -2.73 9.67 6.38
C ASN A 135 -1.41 10.41 6.55
N THR A 136 -1.11 11.35 5.65
CA THR A 136 0.12 12.15 5.64
C THR A 136 1.38 11.30 5.86
N PRO A 137 1.68 10.32 4.96
CA PRO A 137 2.65 9.26 5.23
C PRO A 137 4.11 9.74 5.38
N ASP A 138 4.44 10.93 4.91
CA ASP A 138 5.75 11.58 5.00
C ASP A 138 5.91 12.53 6.21
N TYR A 139 4.82 12.88 6.88
CA TYR A 139 4.85 13.79 8.02
C TYR A 139 5.26 13.08 9.31
N GLU A 140 6.31 13.61 9.96
CA GLU A 140 6.84 13.13 11.24
C GLU A 140 7.02 11.60 11.31
N THR A 141 7.42 10.99 10.19
CA THR A 141 7.49 9.54 9.99
C THR A 141 8.17 8.81 11.15
N ASP A 142 9.31 9.33 11.63
CA ASP A 142 10.07 8.69 12.70
C ASP A 142 9.35 8.78 14.06
N LYS A 143 8.66 9.89 14.35
CA LYS A 143 7.88 10.04 15.59
C LYS A 143 6.65 9.15 15.62
N ARG A 144 6.10 8.83 14.45
CA ARG A 144 4.92 7.97 14.25
C ARG A 144 5.29 6.52 13.99
N ASN A 145 6.58 6.16 14.02
CA ASN A 145 7.11 4.84 13.67
C ASN A 145 6.72 4.36 12.25
N LEU A 146 6.39 5.27 11.33
CA LEU A 146 5.97 4.95 9.96
C LEU A 146 7.13 4.58 9.03
N THR A 147 8.36 4.49 9.52
CA THR A 147 9.57 4.29 8.71
C THR A 147 9.50 3.03 7.84
N GLY A 148 9.02 1.91 8.40
CA GLY A 148 8.82 0.67 7.63
C GLY A 148 7.80 0.83 6.51
N PHE A 149 6.67 1.48 6.81
CA PHE A 149 5.63 1.78 5.83
C PHE A 149 6.16 2.67 4.70
N LEU A 150 6.86 3.76 5.03
CA LEU A 150 7.40 4.70 4.05
C LEU A 150 8.49 4.07 3.18
N ASN A 151 9.29 3.15 3.74
CA ASN A 151 10.29 2.41 2.97
C ASN A 151 9.64 1.48 1.94
N ALA A 152 8.59 0.74 2.33
CA ALA A 152 7.85 -0.10 1.39
C ALA A 152 7.16 0.73 0.30
N TYR A 153 6.54 1.85 0.68
CA TYR A 153 5.97 2.83 -0.24
C TYR A 153 7.00 3.30 -1.28
N LYS A 154 8.17 3.79 -0.83
CA LYS A 154 9.24 4.30 -1.71
C LYS A 154 9.76 3.21 -2.63
N LEU A 155 9.86 1.98 -2.15
CA LEU A 155 10.29 0.84 -2.95
C LEU A 155 9.29 0.54 -4.08
N ILE A 156 7.98 0.50 -3.78
CA ILE A 156 6.93 0.28 -4.80
C ILE A 156 6.97 1.38 -5.86
N LEU A 157 7.06 2.65 -5.45
CA LEU A 157 7.15 3.77 -6.39
C LEU A 157 8.40 3.69 -7.27
N LYS A 158 9.56 3.39 -6.67
CA LYS A 158 10.81 3.23 -7.43
C LYS A 158 10.71 2.09 -8.43
N THR A 159 10.07 0.97 -8.07
CA THR A 159 9.82 -0.15 -8.98
C THR A 159 8.85 0.21 -10.10
N ALA A 160 7.90 1.11 -9.85
CA ALA A 160 7.02 1.68 -10.88
C ALA A 160 7.70 2.76 -11.74
N GLU A 161 8.93 3.16 -11.39
CA GLU A 161 9.66 4.31 -11.94
C GLU A 161 8.87 5.61 -11.81
N LEU A 162 8.17 5.76 -10.69
CA LEU A 162 7.51 6.99 -10.29
C LEU A 162 8.46 7.80 -9.40
N ASP A 163 8.54 9.11 -9.61
CA ASP A 163 9.31 9.98 -8.73
C ASP A 163 8.59 10.12 -7.37
N PRO A 164 9.17 9.62 -6.27
CA PRO A 164 8.55 9.76 -4.96
C PRO A 164 8.37 11.21 -4.53
N LYS A 165 9.18 12.17 -5.00
CA LYS A 165 9.01 13.60 -4.70
C LYS A 165 7.91 14.26 -5.52
N ALA A 166 7.50 13.64 -6.63
CA ALA A 166 6.32 14.05 -7.37
C ALA A 166 5.02 13.59 -6.69
N ILE A 167 5.12 12.67 -5.71
CA ILE A 167 3.98 12.03 -5.05
C ILE A 167 3.93 12.38 -3.55
N LEU A 168 5.04 12.28 -2.81
CA LEU A 168 5.26 12.80 -1.44
C LEU A 168 5.60 14.28 -1.48
#